data_AF-A0A7W5UHM0-F1
#
_entry.id   AF-A0A7W5UHM0-F1
#
_cell.length_a   1.000
_cell.length_b   1.000
_cell.length_c   1.000
_cell.angle_alpha   90.00
_cell.angle_beta   90.00
_cell.angle_gamma   90.00
#
_symmetry.space_group_name_H-M   'P 1'
#
loop_
_entity.id
_entity.type
_entity.pdbx_description
1 polymer ?
#
loop_
_entity_poly.entity_id
_entity_poly.type
_entity_poly.pdbx_seq_one_letter_code
_entity_poly.pdbx_strand_id
1 'polypeptide(L)'
;MSILKRHNPVLERRLQAYLVAGDIQGLRSFLEGLSHQDFRTAGFLLGEKLLSELANSETVFWNSFLVLVSSNSKAYLGTFLKAAITLYSAGQFKLDVLTLQKFAEVASPIDCRKLLLTLLPVVRTVEEVRSLLHLFCSDDIPAQAFYLLSAGTLPCYYELFQQLKKVEHDTKLLRTYSIQLMQRGDNLSYNMASILQSYFALGELPGTFSLRLRDYELSRLDGSYELFKKEILKI
;
A
#
# COMPACT_ATOMS: atom_id res chain seq x y z
N MET A 1 6.38 -8.79 -31.26
CA MET A 1 5.52 -8.56 -30.08
C MET A 1 4.33 -9.52 -30.17
N SER A 2 4.11 -10.41 -29.20
CA SER A 2 2.95 -11.32 -29.24
C SER A 2 1.68 -10.57 -28.85
N ILE A 3 0.64 -10.62 -29.69
CA ILE A 3 -0.68 -10.07 -29.39
C ILE A 3 -1.23 -10.78 -28.15
N LEU A 4 -1.44 -10.03 -27.05
CA LEU A 4 -2.07 -10.55 -25.85
C LEU A 4 -3.54 -10.84 -26.16
N LYS A 5 -3.92 -12.12 -26.17
CA LYS A 5 -5.32 -12.53 -26.31
C LYS A 5 -6.02 -12.24 -24.99
N ARG A 6 -6.84 -11.19 -24.93
CA ARG A 6 -7.60 -10.81 -23.72
C ARG A 6 -8.85 -11.65 -23.48
N HIS A 7 -9.12 -12.60 -24.37
CA HIS A 7 -10.29 -13.47 -24.31
C HIS A 7 -9.89 -14.90 -24.66
N ASN A 8 -10.02 -15.81 -23.71
CA ASN A 8 -9.87 -17.25 -23.89
C ASN A 8 -10.86 -17.96 -22.94
N PRO A 9 -12.10 -18.24 -23.37
CA PRO A 9 -13.15 -18.74 -22.50
C PRO A 9 -12.86 -20.14 -21.95
N VAL A 10 -12.08 -20.96 -22.66
CA VAL A 10 -11.68 -22.30 -22.19
C VAL A 10 -10.71 -22.16 -21.03
N LEU A 11 -9.71 -21.29 -21.17
CA LEU A 11 -8.73 -21.01 -20.13
C LEU A 11 -9.40 -20.35 -18.92
N GLU A 12 -10.28 -19.38 -19.14
CA GLU A 12 -11.07 -18.70 -18.10
C GLU A 12 -11.89 -19.70 -17.26
N ARG A 13 -12.68 -20.57 -17.91
CA ARG A 13 -13.45 -21.61 -17.21
C ARG A 13 -12.58 -22.57 -16.41
N ARG A 14 -11.40 -22.93 -16.94
CA ARG A 14 -10.50 -23.86 -16.26
C ARG A 14 -9.85 -23.23 -15.02
N LEU A 15 -9.43 -21.97 -15.11
CA LEU A 15 -8.92 -21.22 -13.97
C LEU A 15 -10.01 -21.05 -12.91
N GLN A 16 -11.23 -20.70 -13.32
CA GLN A 16 -12.38 -20.58 -12.43
C GLN A 16 -12.70 -21.90 -11.72
N ALA A 17 -12.63 -23.03 -12.41
CA ALA A 17 -12.89 -24.35 -11.81
C ALA A 17 -11.92 -24.66 -10.65
N TYR A 18 -10.62 -24.36 -10.80
CA TYR A 18 -9.66 -24.53 -9.72
C TYR A 18 -9.94 -23.61 -8.53
N LEU A 19 -10.28 -22.34 -8.78
CA LEU A 19 -10.60 -21.38 -7.73
C LEU A 19 -11.86 -21.78 -6.96
N VAL A 20 -12.92 -22.21 -7.66
CA VAL A 20 -14.17 -22.68 -7.04
C VAL A 20 -13.96 -23.96 -6.24
N ALA A 21 -13.13 -24.88 -6.74
CA ALA A 21 -12.78 -26.11 -6.03
C ALA A 21 -11.81 -25.90 -4.85
N GLY A 22 -11.19 -24.71 -4.74
CA GLY A 22 -10.13 -24.44 -3.76
C GLY A 22 -8.82 -25.21 -4.03
N ASP A 23 -8.66 -25.80 -5.21
CA ASP A 23 -7.47 -26.58 -5.59
C ASP A 23 -6.36 -25.65 -6.12
N ILE A 24 -5.73 -24.94 -5.18
CA ILE A 24 -4.72 -23.93 -5.50
C ILE A 24 -3.40 -24.56 -5.94
N GLN A 25 -3.06 -25.74 -5.45
CA GLN A 25 -1.87 -26.47 -5.92
C GLN A 25 -2.08 -26.96 -7.35
N GLY A 26 -3.26 -27.50 -7.66
CA GLY A 26 -3.62 -27.85 -9.03
C GLY A 26 -3.62 -26.64 -9.97
N LEU A 27 -4.13 -25.48 -9.50
CA LEU A 27 -4.04 -24.22 -10.24
C LEU A 27 -2.59 -23.86 -10.56
N ARG A 28 -1.69 -23.95 -9.57
CA ARG A 28 -0.26 -23.68 -9.74
C ARG A 28 0.36 -24.60 -10.79
N SER A 29 0.19 -25.91 -10.64
CA SER A 29 0.73 -26.89 -11.60
C SER A 29 0.18 -26.69 -13.01
N PHE A 30 -1.10 -26.35 -13.13
CA PHE A 30 -1.71 -26.01 -14.41
C PHE A 30 -1.05 -24.78 -15.05
N LEU A 31 -0.84 -23.71 -14.28
CA LEU A 31 -0.20 -22.48 -14.75
C LEU A 31 1.25 -22.72 -15.19
N GLU A 32 2.01 -23.54 -14.45
CA GLU A 32 3.39 -23.91 -14.79
C GLU A 32 3.49 -24.71 -16.11
N GLY A 33 2.45 -25.46 -16.45
CA GLY A 33 2.37 -26.22 -17.70
C GLY A 33 1.92 -25.43 -18.94
N LEU A 34 1.59 -24.14 -18.81
CA LEU A 34 1.12 -23.33 -19.92
C LEU A 34 2.25 -22.86 -20.85
N SER A 35 1.92 -22.68 -22.13
CA SER A 35 2.78 -21.94 -23.05
C SER A 35 2.98 -20.49 -22.57
N HIS A 36 4.06 -19.82 -22.96
CA HIS A 36 4.27 -18.41 -22.60
C HIS A 36 3.11 -17.48 -23.01
N GLN A 37 2.44 -17.77 -24.13
CA GLN A 37 1.29 -16.99 -24.59
C GLN A 37 0.06 -17.23 -23.73
N ASP A 38 -0.23 -18.49 -23.40
CA ASP A 38 -1.37 -18.85 -22.54
C ASP A 38 -1.13 -18.41 -21.10
N PHE A 39 0.10 -18.48 -20.60
CA PHE A 39 0.46 -17.98 -19.28
C PHE A 39 0.20 -16.47 -19.15
N ARG A 40 0.59 -15.67 -20.15
CA ARG A 40 0.28 -14.23 -20.19
C ARG A 40 -1.22 -13.98 -20.23
N THR A 41 -1.96 -14.79 -20.98
CA THR A 41 -3.43 -14.72 -21.06
C THR A 41 -4.08 -15.09 -19.73
N ALA A 42 -3.61 -16.14 -19.06
CA ALA A 42 -4.06 -16.58 -17.74
C ALA A 42 -3.81 -15.49 -16.69
N GLY A 43 -2.62 -14.88 -16.69
CA GLY A 43 -2.28 -13.78 -15.79
C GLY A 43 -3.23 -12.58 -15.96
N PHE A 44 -3.57 -12.23 -17.20
CA PHE A 44 -4.56 -11.19 -17.48
C PHE A 44 -5.96 -11.57 -16.97
N LEU A 45 -6.44 -12.78 -17.27
CA LEU A 45 -7.76 -13.25 -16.83
C LEU A 45 -7.88 -13.31 -15.31
N LEU A 46 -6.83 -13.78 -14.63
CA LEU A 46 -6.76 -13.81 -13.17
C LEU A 46 -6.86 -12.40 -12.59
N GLY A 47 -6.07 -11.45 -13.10
CA GLY A 47 -6.00 -10.09 -12.53
C GLY A 47 -7.20 -9.20 -12.82
N GLU A 48 -7.78 -9.30 -14.02
CA GLU A 48 -8.89 -8.40 -14.42
C GLU A 48 -10.28 -8.93 -14.04
N LYS A 49 -10.43 -10.26 -13.91
CA LYS A 49 -11.75 -10.89 -13.75
C LYS A 49 -11.82 -11.79 -12.54
N LEU A 50 -11.01 -12.85 -12.53
CA LEU A 50 -11.29 -13.98 -11.64
C LEU A 50 -10.97 -13.67 -10.18
N LEU A 51 -9.84 -13.02 -9.90
CA LEU A 51 -9.46 -12.70 -8.52
C LEU A 51 -10.35 -11.61 -7.92
N SER A 52 -10.81 -10.64 -8.72
CA SER A 52 -11.73 -9.59 -8.27
C SER A 52 -13.16 -10.09 -8.04
N GLU A 53 -13.52 -11.28 -8.52
CA GLU A 53 -14.80 -11.94 -8.21
C GLU A 53 -14.76 -12.75 -6.90
N LEU A 54 -13.57 -12.93 -6.29
CA LEU A 54 -13.40 -13.69 -5.04
C LEU A 54 -13.76 -12.91 -3.76
N ALA A 55 -14.54 -11.84 -3.87
CA ALA A 55 -15.02 -11.04 -2.74
C ALA A 55 -15.63 -11.90 -1.62
N ASN A 56 -16.39 -12.93 -1.98
CA ASN A 56 -17.08 -13.81 -1.02
C ASN A 56 -16.23 -15.00 -0.56
N SER A 57 -14.98 -15.11 -1.03
CA SER A 57 -14.07 -16.23 -0.77
C SER A 57 -12.68 -15.74 -0.40
N GLU A 58 -12.58 -14.87 0.60
CA GLU A 58 -11.30 -14.28 1.07
C GLU A 58 -10.23 -15.35 1.34
N THR A 59 -10.60 -16.49 1.96
CA THR A 59 -9.68 -17.61 2.21
C THR A 59 -9.07 -18.16 0.93
N VAL A 60 -9.86 -18.29 -0.14
CA VAL A 60 -9.38 -18.76 -1.45
C VAL A 60 -8.43 -17.74 -2.06
N PHE A 61 -8.76 -16.43 -1.95
CA PHE A 61 -7.88 -15.37 -2.42
C PHE A 61 -6.52 -15.41 -1.72
N TRP A 62 -6.49 -15.43 -0.39
CA TRP A 62 -5.25 -15.39 0.39
C TRP A 62 -4.44 -16.67 0.28
N ASN A 63 -5.09 -17.84 0.20
CA ASN A 63 -4.39 -19.08 -0.10
C ASN A 63 -3.77 -19.06 -1.51
N SER A 64 -4.50 -18.54 -2.50
CA SER A 64 -3.99 -18.35 -3.86
C SER A 64 -2.81 -17.38 -3.89
N PHE A 65 -2.90 -16.28 -3.13
CA PHE A 65 -1.80 -15.33 -2.97
C PHE A 65 -0.56 -16.03 -2.45
N LEU A 66 -0.67 -16.75 -1.33
CA LEU A 66 0.48 -17.38 -0.70
C LEU A 66 1.11 -18.46 -1.59
N VAL A 67 0.31 -19.31 -2.23
CA VAL A 67 0.86 -20.40 -3.08
C VAL A 67 1.47 -19.85 -4.37
N LEU A 68 0.78 -18.96 -5.06
CA LEU A 68 1.23 -18.46 -6.36
C LEU A 68 2.32 -17.40 -6.21
N VAL A 69 2.11 -16.38 -5.36
CA VAL A 69 3.07 -15.27 -5.24
C VAL A 69 4.38 -15.74 -4.62
N SER A 70 4.37 -16.65 -3.63
CA SER A 70 5.61 -17.20 -3.07
C SER A 70 6.37 -18.10 -4.05
N SER A 71 5.70 -18.68 -5.06
CA SER A 71 6.39 -19.48 -6.08
C SER A 71 7.03 -18.64 -7.19
N ASN A 72 6.41 -17.51 -7.56
CA ASN A 72 6.96 -16.57 -8.54
C ASN A 72 6.38 -15.16 -8.38
N SER A 73 6.94 -14.38 -7.45
CA SER A 73 6.45 -13.03 -7.14
C SER A 73 6.50 -12.10 -8.35
N LYS A 74 7.53 -12.23 -9.19
CA LYS A 74 7.68 -11.47 -10.44
C LYS A 74 6.49 -11.65 -11.39
N ALA A 75 5.92 -12.86 -11.46
CA ALA A 75 4.79 -13.15 -12.32
C ALA A 75 3.44 -12.73 -11.69
N TYR A 76 3.27 -12.95 -10.38
CA TYR A 76 1.94 -12.92 -9.77
C TYR A 76 1.67 -11.72 -8.85
N LEU A 77 2.69 -11.15 -8.19
CA LEU A 77 2.47 -10.12 -7.16
C LEU A 77 1.67 -8.93 -7.69
N GLY A 78 1.99 -8.43 -8.88
CA GLY A 78 1.26 -7.30 -9.47
C GLY A 78 -0.21 -7.61 -9.75
N THR A 79 -0.49 -8.82 -10.24
CA THR A 79 -1.83 -9.32 -10.55
C THR A 79 -2.69 -9.37 -9.30
N PHE A 80 -2.16 -9.95 -8.22
CA PHE A 80 -2.86 -10.05 -6.95
C PHE A 80 -3.05 -8.69 -6.29
N LEU A 81 -2.04 -7.82 -6.29
CA LEU A 81 -2.17 -6.49 -5.70
C LEU A 81 -3.24 -5.65 -6.39
N LYS A 82 -3.35 -5.74 -7.73
CA LYS A 82 -4.40 -5.06 -8.48
C LYS A 82 -5.80 -5.55 -8.07
N ALA A 83 -5.99 -6.86 -7.95
CA ALA A 83 -7.25 -7.44 -7.49
C ALA A 83 -7.56 -7.06 -6.04
N ALA A 84 -6.57 -7.12 -5.15
CA ALA A 84 -6.71 -6.73 -3.74
C ALA A 84 -7.15 -5.26 -3.60
N ILE A 85 -6.55 -4.34 -4.36
CA ILE A 85 -6.98 -2.92 -4.38
C ILE A 85 -8.44 -2.80 -4.80
N THR A 86 -8.83 -3.50 -5.86
CA THR A 86 -10.19 -3.45 -6.41
C THR A 86 -11.21 -3.89 -5.36
N LEU A 87 -10.97 -5.04 -4.75
CA LEU A 87 -11.83 -5.61 -3.71
C LEU A 87 -11.86 -4.75 -2.44
N TYR A 88 -10.70 -4.26 -1.99
CA TYR A 88 -10.58 -3.43 -0.80
C TYR A 88 -11.31 -2.09 -0.98
N SER A 89 -11.16 -1.46 -2.16
CA SER A 89 -11.84 -0.22 -2.50
C SER A 89 -13.36 -0.39 -2.50
N ALA A 90 -13.86 -1.55 -2.95
CA ALA A 90 -15.28 -1.91 -2.88
C ALA A 90 -15.78 -2.24 -1.46
N GLY A 91 -14.90 -2.30 -0.45
CA GLY A 91 -15.27 -2.64 0.92
C GLY A 91 -15.60 -4.12 1.14
N GLN A 92 -15.19 -4.98 0.20
CA GLN A 92 -15.52 -6.41 0.17
C GLN A 92 -14.33 -7.29 0.58
N PHE A 93 -13.29 -6.70 1.18
CA PHE A 93 -12.04 -7.39 1.41
C PHE A 93 -11.24 -6.75 2.54
N LYS A 94 -10.60 -7.60 3.34
CA LYS A 94 -9.69 -7.21 4.41
C LYS A 94 -8.30 -7.75 4.16
N LEU A 95 -7.29 -6.99 4.60
CA LEU A 95 -5.92 -7.46 4.62
C LEU A 95 -5.77 -8.61 5.64
N ASP A 96 -5.27 -9.76 5.19
CA ASP A 96 -4.96 -10.89 6.06
C ASP A 96 -3.52 -10.79 6.56
N VAL A 97 -3.36 -10.29 7.78
CA VAL A 97 -2.06 -10.01 8.39
C VAL A 97 -1.21 -11.29 8.49
N LEU A 98 -1.82 -12.44 8.77
CA LEU A 98 -1.10 -13.72 8.90
C LEU A 98 -0.52 -14.18 7.57
N THR A 99 -1.27 -14.06 6.47
CA THR A 99 -0.80 -14.39 5.12
C THR A 99 0.28 -13.41 4.67
N LEU A 100 0.11 -12.12 4.95
CA LEU A 100 1.12 -11.10 4.64
C LEU A 100 2.41 -11.34 5.42
N GLN A 101 2.33 -11.74 6.69
CA GLN A 101 3.49 -12.12 7.50
C GLN A 101 4.24 -13.32 6.90
N LYS A 102 3.52 -14.38 6.53
CA LYS A 102 4.13 -15.55 5.86
C LYS A 102 4.79 -15.18 4.54
N PHE A 103 4.20 -14.25 3.78
CA PHE A 103 4.82 -13.77 2.55
C PHE A 103 6.05 -12.91 2.82
N ALA A 104 6.05 -12.08 3.86
CA ALA A 104 7.20 -11.26 4.25
C ALA A 104 8.47 -12.09 4.51
N GLU A 105 8.33 -13.32 5.04
CA GLU A 105 9.44 -14.25 5.28
C GLU A 105 10.21 -14.65 4.00
N VAL A 106 9.54 -14.61 2.84
CA VAL A 106 10.12 -15.02 1.55
C VAL A 106 10.20 -13.88 0.53
N ALA A 107 9.72 -12.69 0.88
CA ALA A 107 9.66 -11.54 -0.01
C ALA A 107 11.04 -10.94 -0.25
N SER A 108 11.36 -10.63 -1.52
CA SER A 108 12.55 -9.86 -1.84
C SER A 108 12.35 -8.36 -1.53
N PRO A 109 13.43 -7.56 -1.43
CA PRO A 109 13.30 -6.11 -1.27
C PRO A 109 12.48 -5.43 -2.38
N ILE A 110 12.50 -5.99 -3.59
CA ILE A 110 11.69 -5.51 -4.72
C ILE A 110 10.20 -5.79 -4.48
N ASP A 111 9.88 -6.96 -3.94
CA ASP A 111 8.51 -7.35 -3.61
C ASP A 111 7.93 -6.48 -2.49
N CYS A 112 8.70 -6.28 -1.42
CA CYS A 112 8.34 -5.39 -0.31
C CYS A 112 8.06 -3.97 -0.81
N ARG A 113 8.97 -3.41 -1.62
CA ARG A 113 8.80 -2.08 -2.21
C ARG A 113 7.53 -2.00 -3.05
N LYS A 114 7.29 -2.99 -3.92
CA LYS A 114 6.11 -3.03 -4.78
C LYS A 114 4.83 -3.10 -3.95
N LEU A 115 4.80 -3.95 -2.93
CA LEU A 115 3.66 -4.12 -2.04
C LEU A 115 3.34 -2.83 -1.28
N LEU A 116 4.34 -2.20 -0.64
CA LEU A 116 4.15 -0.96 0.11
C LEU A 116 3.67 0.20 -0.77
N LEU A 117 4.32 0.40 -1.93
CA LEU A 117 3.91 1.45 -2.88
C LEU A 117 2.52 1.23 -3.48
N THR A 118 2.00 0.00 -3.41
CA THR A 118 0.68 -0.36 -3.96
C THR A 118 -0.42 -0.31 -2.91
N LEU A 119 -0.16 -0.79 -1.68
CA LEU A 119 -1.16 -0.90 -0.62
C LEU A 119 -1.29 0.34 0.26
N LEU A 120 -0.19 1.02 0.60
CA LEU A 120 -0.24 2.21 1.46
C LEU A 120 -1.15 3.34 0.93
N PRO A 121 -1.24 3.60 -0.39
CA PRO A 121 -2.15 4.60 -0.92
C PRO A 121 -3.65 4.26 -0.76
N VAL A 122 -4.00 3.00 -0.46
CA VAL A 122 -5.40 2.56 -0.44
C VAL A 122 -5.91 2.17 0.95
N VAL A 123 -5.04 1.74 1.87
CA VAL A 123 -5.44 1.40 3.25
C VAL A 123 -6.06 2.59 3.97
N ARG A 124 -6.99 2.31 4.89
CA ARG A 124 -7.87 3.36 5.46
C ARG A 124 -7.54 3.67 6.92
N THR A 125 -6.83 2.79 7.59
CA THR A 125 -6.56 2.89 9.03
C THR A 125 -5.07 3.05 9.32
N VAL A 126 -4.76 3.63 10.48
CA VAL A 126 -3.38 3.78 10.94
C VAL A 126 -2.79 2.42 11.30
N GLU A 127 -3.62 1.53 11.83
CA GLU A 127 -3.27 0.17 12.21
C GLU A 127 -2.78 -0.63 10.99
N GLU A 128 -3.49 -0.55 9.86
CA GLU A 128 -3.06 -1.17 8.61
C GLU A 128 -1.72 -0.61 8.11
N VAL A 129 -1.54 0.72 8.16
CA VAL A 129 -0.26 1.36 7.78
C VAL A 129 0.88 0.83 8.64
N ARG A 130 0.69 0.78 9.97
CA ARG A 130 1.69 0.27 10.91
C ARG A 130 2.00 -1.19 10.67
N SER A 131 1.00 -2.04 10.47
CA SER A 131 1.20 -3.46 10.17
C SER A 131 1.99 -3.64 8.88
N LEU A 132 1.65 -2.90 7.81
CA LEU A 132 2.37 -2.98 6.55
C LEU A 132 3.83 -2.54 6.68
N LEU A 133 4.09 -1.42 7.36
CA LEU A 133 5.46 -0.96 7.61
C LEU A 133 6.24 -1.96 8.45
N HIS A 134 5.65 -2.49 9.52
CA HIS A 134 6.32 -3.46 10.39
C HIS A 134 6.68 -4.76 9.65
N LEU A 135 5.84 -5.21 8.72
CA LEU A 135 6.06 -6.44 7.97
C LEU A 135 7.04 -6.28 6.80
N PHE A 136 7.02 -5.13 6.11
CA PHE A 136 7.70 -4.99 4.81
C PHE A 136 8.71 -3.85 4.73
N CYS A 137 8.89 -3.08 5.80
CA CYS A 137 9.87 -1.99 5.88
C CYS A 137 10.80 -2.22 7.07
N SER A 138 12.05 -1.78 6.93
CA SER A 138 12.96 -1.71 8.07
C SER A 138 12.50 -0.66 9.07
N ASP A 139 12.94 -0.78 10.32
CA ASP A 139 12.73 0.24 11.38
C ASP A 139 13.54 1.54 11.16
N ASP A 140 14.07 1.73 9.95
CA ASP A 140 14.79 2.93 9.51
C ASP A 140 13.79 4.04 9.15
N ILE A 141 13.88 5.17 9.85
CA ILE A 141 12.96 6.32 9.68
C ILE A 141 13.02 6.87 8.24
N PRO A 142 14.20 7.09 7.62
CA PRO A 142 14.27 7.47 6.22
C PRO A 142 13.56 6.52 5.25
N ALA A 143 13.72 5.20 5.43
CA ALA A 143 13.01 4.22 4.62
C ALA A 143 11.48 4.31 4.79
N GLN A 144 10.99 4.41 6.03
CA GLN A 144 9.56 4.54 6.29
C GLN A 144 8.99 5.86 5.76
N ALA A 145 9.71 6.97 5.97
CA ALA A 145 9.32 8.29 5.49
C ALA A 145 9.14 8.30 3.97
N PHE A 146 10.04 7.65 3.22
CA PHE A 146 9.91 7.51 1.76
C PHE A 146 8.55 6.91 1.35
N TYR A 147 8.15 5.81 1.98
CA TYR A 147 6.89 5.14 1.65
C TYR A 147 5.65 5.95 2.07
N LEU A 148 5.69 6.54 3.27
CA LEU A 148 4.60 7.34 3.82
C LEU A 148 4.36 8.63 3.02
N LEU A 149 5.45 9.32 2.63
CA LEU A 149 5.39 10.50 1.76
C LEU A 149 4.85 10.15 0.37
N SER A 150 5.27 9.01 -0.19
CA SER A 150 4.81 8.54 -1.49
C SER A 150 3.30 8.26 -1.50
N ALA A 151 2.78 7.62 -0.44
CA ALA A 151 1.37 7.29 -0.32
C ALA A 151 0.48 8.53 -0.17
N GLY A 152 0.87 9.48 0.69
CA GLY A 152 0.20 10.78 0.80
C GLY A 152 -1.26 10.71 1.28
N THR A 153 -1.61 9.70 2.09
CA THR A 153 -2.94 9.56 2.70
C THR A 153 -2.93 10.08 4.15
N LEU A 154 -4.11 10.38 4.71
CA LEU A 154 -4.23 10.82 6.11
C LEU A 154 -3.62 9.84 7.11
N PRO A 155 -3.89 8.51 7.06
CA PRO A 155 -3.22 7.56 7.93
C PRO A 155 -1.69 7.56 7.76
N CYS A 156 -1.19 7.69 6.53
CA CYS A 156 0.24 7.75 6.27
C CYS A 156 0.88 9.04 6.81
N TYR A 157 0.23 10.20 6.70
CA TYR A 157 0.75 11.44 7.27
C TYR A 157 0.73 11.46 8.80
N TYR A 158 -0.28 10.85 9.41
CA TYR A 158 -0.26 10.65 10.86
C TYR A 158 0.91 9.77 11.28
N GLU A 159 1.11 8.63 10.63
CA GLU A 159 2.24 7.76 10.95
C GLU A 159 3.58 8.43 10.67
N LEU A 160 3.70 9.18 9.58
CA LEU A 160 4.89 9.99 9.28
C LEU A 160 5.19 10.96 10.42
N PHE A 161 4.17 11.70 10.88
CA PHE A 161 4.31 12.60 12.01
C PHE A 161 4.86 11.88 13.26
N GLN A 162 4.31 10.71 13.60
CA GLN A 162 4.77 9.93 14.75
C GLN A 162 6.23 9.47 14.60
N GLN A 163 6.65 9.07 13.38
CA GLN A 163 8.04 8.66 13.14
C GLN A 163 9.00 9.85 13.22
N LEU A 164 8.62 11.01 12.67
CA LEU A 164 9.46 12.21 12.68
C LEU A 164 9.70 12.79 14.07
N LYS A 165 8.76 12.61 15.01
CA LYS A 165 8.96 12.97 16.42
C LYS A 165 10.17 12.27 17.06
N LYS A 166 10.51 11.06 16.61
CA LYS A 166 11.67 10.31 17.13
C LYS A 166 13.01 10.92 16.70
N VAL A 167 12.99 11.78 15.67
CA VAL A 167 14.15 12.48 15.10
C VAL A 167 13.95 13.99 15.14
N GLU A 168 13.21 14.50 16.12
CA GLU A 168 12.88 15.94 16.23
C GLU A 168 14.12 16.85 16.28
N HIS A 169 15.25 16.31 16.75
CA HIS A 169 16.53 17.00 16.82
C HIS A 169 17.20 17.20 15.44
N ASP A 170 16.85 16.40 14.42
CA ASP A 170 17.41 16.52 13.08
C ASP A 170 16.58 17.50 12.23
N THR A 171 16.73 18.79 12.53
CA THR A 171 16.05 19.87 11.82
C THR A 171 16.33 19.84 10.31
N LYS A 172 17.52 19.36 9.89
CA LYS A 172 17.88 19.30 8.46
C LYS A 172 17.03 18.26 7.74
N LEU A 173 16.91 17.07 8.31
CA LEU A 173 16.07 15.99 7.78
C LEU A 173 14.59 16.39 7.73
N LEU A 174 14.08 16.99 8.81
CA LEU A 174 12.70 17.47 8.86
C LEU A 174 12.42 18.52 7.79
N ARG A 175 13.33 19.49 7.59
CA ARG A 175 13.22 20.48 6.50
C ARG A 175 13.23 19.82 5.13
N THR A 176 14.05 18.78 4.92
CA THR A 176 14.05 18.02 3.66
C THR A 176 12.69 17.40 3.37
N TYR A 177 12.05 16.75 4.36
CA TYR A 177 10.72 16.16 4.16
C TYR A 177 9.62 17.21 3.98
N SER A 178 9.68 18.33 4.69
CA SER A 178 8.74 19.44 4.46
C SER A 178 8.83 19.97 3.03
N ILE A 179 10.04 20.11 2.48
CA ILE A 179 10.22 20.53 1.07
C ILE A 179 9.66 19.47 0.11
N GLN A 180 9.89 18.18 0.36
CA GLN A 180 9.32 17.10 -0.48
C GLN A 180 7.79 17.11 -0.47
N LEU A 181 7.17 17.36 0.69
CA LEU A 181 5.72 17.53 0.81
C LEU A 181 5.22 18.70 -0.03
N MET A 182 5.93 19.84 -0.01
CA MET A 182 5.56 21.02 -0.80
C MET A 182 5.70 20.77 -2.30
N GLN A 183 6.72 20.02 -2.72
CA GLN A 183 6.93 19.65 -4.13
C GLN A 183 5.83 18.76 -4.70
N ARG A 184 5.06 18.07 -3.85
CA ARG A 184 3.95 17.20 -4.28
C ARG A 184 2.75 17.99 -4.81
N GLY A 185 2.56 19.24 -4.37
CA GLY A 185 1.62 20.16 -5.01
C GLY A 185 0.14 20.02 -4.60
N ASP A 186 -0.20 19.20 -3.61
CA ASP A 186 -1.58 19.03 -3.15
C ASP A 186 -1.84 19.68 -1.79
N ASN A 187 -3.10 20.06 -1.52
CA ASN A 187 -3.45 20.78 -0.29
C ASN A 187 -3.09 20.00 0.97
N LEU A 188 -3.24 18.67 0.96
CA LEU A 188 -2.98 17.87 2.13
C LEU A 188 -1.47 17.81 2.44
N SER A 189 -0.64 17.70 1.40
CA SER A 189 0.82 17.74 1.54
C SER A 189 1.32 19.10 2.03
N TYR A 190 0.75 20.21 1.54
CA TYR A 190 1.05 21.55 2.04
C TYR A 190 0.63 21.74 3.50
N ASN A 191 -0.54 21.25 3.88
CA ASN A 191 -1.01 21.28 5.27
C ASN A 191 -0.08 20.46 6.18
N MET A 192 0.38 19.30 5.72
CA MET A 192 1.36 18.50 6.44
C MET A 192 2.69 19.24 6.60
N ALA A 193 3.20 19.87 5.54
CA ALA A 193 4.44 20.66 5.61
C ALA A 193 4.33 21.86 6.59
N SER A 194 3.17 22.52 6.62
CA SER A 194 2.84 23.58 7.59
C SER A 194 2.85 23.04 9.02
N ILE A 195 2.23 21.89 9.28
CA ILE A 195 2.26 21.21 10.58
C ILE A 195 3.70 20.94 11.01
N LEU A 196 4.53 20.37 10.13
CA LEU A 196 5.93 20.08 10.45
C LEU A 196 6.71 21.36 10.75
N GLN A 197 6.48 22.43 10.00
CA GLN A 197 7.13 23.72 10.23
C GLN A 197 6.82 24.27 11.62
N SER A 198 5.53 24.32 11.98
CA SER A 198 5.08 24.91 13.24
C SER A 198 5.40 24.02 14.44
N TYR A 199 5.17 22.71 14.33
CA TYR A 199 5.37 21.77 15.44
C TYR A 199 6.85 21.61 15.80
N PHE A 200 7.74 21.50 14.80
CA PHE A 200 9.19 21.33 15.03
C PHE A 200 9.97 22.65 15.00
N ALA A 201 9.29 23.80 14.97
CA ALA A 201 9.90 25.12 14.93
C ALA A 201 10.99 25.27 13.85
N LEU A 202 10.74 24.78 12.62
CA LEU A 202 11.76 24.66 11.56
C LEU A 202 12.24 26.00 10.98
N GLY A 203 11.68 27.14 11.42
CA GLY A 203 11.87 28.45 10.80
C GLY A 203 11.15 28.56 9.45
N GLU A 204 11.45 29.60 8.67
CA GLU A 204 10.78 29.82 7.38
C GLU A 204 11.12 28.72 6.35
N LEU A 205 10.07 28.21 5.69
CA LEU A 205 10.14 27.29 4.56
C LEU A 205 9.77 28.03 3.26
N PRO A 206 10.25 27.58 2.10
CA PRO A 206 10.02 28.26 0.83
C PRO A 206 8.57 28.11 0.34
N GLY A 207 7.67 28.99 0.78
CA GLY A 207 6.27 28.98 0.36
C GLY A 207 5.37 29.78 1.30
N THR A 208 4.07 29.82 0.99
CA THR A 208 3.06 30.41 1.89
C THR A 208 2.08 29.32 2.29
N PHE A 209 1.90 29.14 3.59
CA PHE A 209 0.94 28.19 4.14
C PHE A 209 -0.37 28.88 4.50
N SER A 210 -1.47 28.31 4.03
CA SER A 210 -2.82 28.73 4.40
C SER A 210 -3.20 28.22 5.79
N LEU A 211 -2.81 26.99 6.11
CA LEU A 211 -2.98 26.43 7.44
C LEU A 211 -2.10 27.18 8.45
N ARG A 212 -2.71 27.63 9.54
CA ARG A 212 -2.01 28.23 10.69
C ARG A 212 -2.59 27.63 11.96
N LEU A 213 -1.78 26.87 12.69
CA LEU A 213 -2.17 26.26 13.96
C LEU A 213 -1.71 27.13 15.13
N ARG A 214 -2.58 27.29 16.12
CA ARG A 214 -2.25 27.88 17.42
C ARG A 214 -1.57 26.85 18.32
N ASP A 215 -0.90 27.30 19.38
CA ASP A 215 -0.15 26.42 20.29
C ASP A 215 -0.99 25.27 20.88
N TYR A 216 -2.23 25.55 21.27
CA TYR A 216 -3.13 24.52 21.79
C TYR A 216 -3.63 23.53 20.71
N GLU A 217 -3.53 23.90 19.43
CA GLU A 217 -3.88 23.04 18.29
C GLU A 217 -2.71 22.12 17.96
N LEU A 218 -1.48 22.59 18.13
CA LEU A 218 -0.27 21.77 18.03
C LEU A 218 -0.27 20.63 19.06
N SER A 219 -0.65 20.90 20.32
CA SER A 219 -0.73 19.86 21.35
C SER A 219 -1.79 18.79 21.08
N ARG A 220 -2.80 19.07 20.24
CA ARG A 220 -3.81 18.08 19.84
C ARG A 220 -3.27 17.06 18.84
N LEU A 221 -2.26 17.42 18.05
CA LEU A 221 -1.62 16.51 17.09
C LEU A 221 -1.03 15.27 17.78
N ASP A 222 -0.68 15.40 19.06
CA ASP A 222 -0.13 14.32 19.89
C ASP A 222 -1.18 13.39 20.50
N GLY A 223 -2.45 13.80 20.51
CA GLY A 223 -3.49 13.07 21.25
C GLY A 223 -3.95 11.79 20.55
N SER A 224 -4.48 11.91 19.33
CA SER A 224 -5.01 10.76 18.58
C SER A 224 -5.04 11.02 17.08
N TYR A 225 -5.22 9.96 16.31
CA TYR A 225 -5.43 10.06 14.87
C TYR A 225 -6.61 10.98 14.50
N GLU A 226 -7.71 10.91 15.24
CA GLU A 226 -8.89 11.75 14.97
C GLU A 226 -8.63 13.24 15.25
N LEU A 227 -7.86 13.55 16.30
CA LEU A 227 -7.44 14.92 16.57
C LEU A 227 -6.49 15.41 15.48
N PHE A 228 -5.48 14.64 15.11
CA PHE A 228 -4.57 14.97 14.01
C PHE A 228 -5.32 15.22 12.70
N LYS A 229 -6.23 14.30 12.34
CA LYS A 229 -7.07 14.39 11.15
C LYS A 229 -7.91 15.67 11.14
N LYS A 230 -8.47 16.06 12.29
CA LYS A 230 -9.23 17.31 12.41
C LYS A 230 -8.36 18.54 12.15
N GLU A 231 -7.12 18.54 12.64
CA GLU A 231 -6.21 19.67 12.51
C GLU A 231 -5.63 19.81 11.10
N ILE A 232 -5.19 18.70 10.47
CA ILE A 232 -4.63 18.72 9.10
C ILE A 232 -5.66 19.03 8.01
N LEU A 233 -6.95 18.75 8.26
CA LEU A 233 -8.05 19.05 7.34
C LEU A 233 -8.67 20.44 7.55
N LYS A 234 -8.14 21.26 8.46
CA LYS A 234 -8.59 22.65 8.60
C LYS A 234 -8.27 23.41 7.32
N ILE A 235 -9.31 24.04 6.76
CA ILE A 235 -9.23 25.02 5.68
C ILE A 235 -9.85 26.31 6.23
#